data_AF-A0A6B3F8B7-F1
#
_entry.id   AF-A0A6B3F8B7-F1
#
_cell.length_a   1.000
_cell.length_b   1.000
_cell.length_c   1.000
_cell.angle_alpha   90.00
_cell.angle_beta   90.00
_cell.angle_gamma   90.00
#
_symmetry.space_group_name_H-M   'P 1'
#
loop_
_entity.id
_entity.type
_entity.pdbx_description
1 polymer ?
#
loop_
_entity_poly.entity_id
_entity_poly.type
_entity_poly.pdbx_seq_one_letter_code
_entity_poly.pdbx_strand_id
1 'polypeptide(L)' 'MTSSDFPPPPFTEAHSPRDEAPQFVLPLVLHLEKTAPPARTDALETAARAVLALLSDPRSAGEGPWAGAVRDWQDARI' A
#
# COMPACT_ATOMS: atom_id res chain seq x y z
N MET A 1 28.16 23.41 -30.10
CA MET A 1 27.17 22.33 -30.12
C MET A 1 27.35 21.60 -28.79
N THR A 2 26.47 21.89 -27.84
CA THR A 2 26.65 21.67 -26.40
C THR A 2 26.42 20.22 -26.03
N SER A 3 27.49 19.48 -25.71
CA SER A 3 27.36 18.22 -24.96
C SER A 3 27.35 18.58 -23.48
N SER A 4 26.24 18.25 -22.84
CA SER A 4 25.90 18.62 -21.47
C SER A 4 26.82 17.90 -20.47
N ASP A 5 27.74 18.65 -19.87
CA ASP A 5 28.53 18.25 -18.69
C ASP A 5 27.71 18.58 -17.43
N PHE A 6 26.62 17.83 -17.20
CA PHE A 6 25.86 17.95 -15.96
C PHE A 6 26.00 16.63 -15.18
N PRO A 7 26.44 16.68 -13.91
CA PRO A 7 26.43 15.48 -13.08
C PRO A 7 24.98 15.00 -12.93
N PRO A 8 24.76 13.67 -12.88
CA PRO A 8 23.42 13.12 -12.70
C PRO A 8 22.78 13.72 -11.43
N PRO A 9 21.46 13.97 -11.43
CA PRO A 9 20.78 14.55 -10.29
C PRO A 9 21.04 13.70 -9.02
N PRO A 10 21.10 14.32 -7.84
CA PRO A 10 21.52 13.66 -6.59
C PRO A 10 20.59 12.53 -6.13
N PHE A 11 19.45 12.32 -6.81
CA PHE A 11 18.46 11.29 -6.53
C PHE A 11 18.08 10.56 -7.82
N THR A 12 19.00 9.79 -8.39
CA THR A 12 18.63 8.74 -9.33
C THR A 12 18.21 7.53 -8.49
N GLU A 13 16.91 7.38 -8.22
CA GLU A 13 16.39 6.13 -7.66
C GLU A 13 16.69 5.02 -8.67
N ALA A 14 17.54 4.06 -8.26
CA ALA A 14 17.80 2.87 -9.03
C ALA A 14 16.47 2.11 -9.15
N HIS A 15 15.91 2.09 -10.37
CA HIS A 15 14.67 1.35 -10.65
C HIS A 15 14.94 -0.13 -10.36
N SER A 16 14.21 -0.67 -9.40
CA SER A 16 14.28 -2.07 -9.03
C SER A 16 13.32 -2.86 -9.92
N PRO A 17 13.59 -4.14 -10.24
CA PRO A 17 12.65 -4.98 -11.00
C PRO A 17 11.23 -5.08 -10.39
N ARG A 18 11.10 -4.76 -9.09
CA ARG A 18 9.82 -4.67 -8.39
C ARG A 18 9.00 -3.43 -8.75
N ASP A 19 9.66 -2.35 -9.19
CA ASP A 19 9.00 -1.12 -9.64
C ASP A 19 8.33 -1.28 -11.03
N GLU A 20 8.63 -2.39 -11.73
CA GLU A 20 8.01 -2.75 -13.01
C GLU A 20 6.64 -3.43 -12.84
N ALA A 21 6.29 -3.85 -11.62
CA ALA A 21 5.03 -4.52 -11.34
C ALA A 21 3.84 -3.53 -11.34
N PRO A 22 2.62 -3.98 -11.70
CA PRO A 22 1.44 -3.14 -11.62
C PRO A 22 1.20 -2.65 -10.19
N GLN A 23 0.91 -1.36 -10.03
CA GLN A 23 0.61 -0.77 -8.73
C GLN A 23 -0.87 -0.95 -8.36
N PHE A 24 -1.12 -1.38 -7.13
CA PHE A 24 -2.47 -1.58 -6.61
C PHE A 24 -2.70 -0.75 -5.36
N VAL A 25 -3.94 -0.31 -5.16
CA VAL A 25 -4.39 0.36 -3.94
C VAL A 25 -5.50 -0.46 -3.29
N LEU A 26 -5.57 -0.44 -1.96
CA LEU A 26 -6.65 -1.03 -1.17
C LEU A 26 -7.45 0.10 -0.48
N PRO A 27 -8.55 0.57 -1.09
CA PRO A 27 -9.44 1.52 -0.43
C PRO A 27 -10.10 0.89 0.81
N LEU A 28 -10.03 1.57 1.95
CA LEU A 28 -10.75 1.21 3.16
C LEU A 28 -11.92 2.17 3.37
N VAL A 29 -13.12 1.62 3.55
CA VAL A 29 -14.32 2.40 3.86
C VAL A 29 -14.67 2.16 5.32
N LEU A 30 -14.71 3.25 6.09
CA LEU A 30 -15.12 3.22 7.50
C LEU A 30 -16.55 3.75 7.64
N HIS A 31 -17.37 3.04 8.42
CA HIS A 31 -18.65 3.56 8.88
C HIS A 31 -18.44 4.32 10.18
N LEU A 32 -18.73 5.62 10.18
CA LEU A 32 -18.52 6.51 11.33
C LEU A 32 -19.84 7.16 11.72
N GLU A 33 -20.07 7.28 13.03
CA GLU A 33 -21.23 7.99 13.57
C GLU A 33 -21.18 9.49 13.24
N LYS A 34 -22.32 10.03 12.80
CA LYS A 34 -22.40 11.42 12.33
C LYS A 34 -22.54 12.43 13.47
N THR A 35 -23.26 12.07 14.54
CA THR A 35 -23.58 12.99 15.65
C THR A 35 -22.53 12.98 16.75
N ALA A 36 -21.73 11.93 16.84
CA ALA A 36 -20.63 11.78 17.77
C ALA A 36 -19.46 11.07 17.06
N PRO A 37 -18.75 11.75 16.13
CA PRO A 37 -17.66 11.13 15.39
C PRO A 37 -16.53 10.72 16.34
N PRO A 38 -15.88 9.57 16.10
CA PRO A 38 -14.75 9.14 16.93
C PRO A 38 -13.55 10.07 16.73
N ALA A 39 -12.60 10.01 17.66
CA ALA A 39 -11.33 10.69 17.46
C ALA A 39 -10.62 10.14 16.21
N ARG A 40 -9.88 11.01 15.52
CA ARG A 40 -9.14 10.64 14.31
C ARG A 40 -8.19 9.46 14.57
N THR A 41 -7.55 9.45 15.73
CA THR A 41 -6.64 8.37 16.14
C THR A 41 -7.37 7.05 16.24
N ASP A 42 -8.52 7.01 16.92
CA ASP A 42 -9.33 5.79 17.07
C ASP A 42 -9.77 5.23 15.71
N ALA A 43 -10.15 6.12 14.78
CA ALA A 43 -10.50 5.74 13.42
C ALA A 43 -9.30 5.13 12.66
N LEU A 44 -8.11 5.74 12.80
CA LEU A 44 -6.88 5.23 12.16
C LEU A 44 -6.42 3.91 12.78
N GLU A 45 -6.51 3.75 14.10
CA GLU A 45 -6.21 2.49 14.78
C GLU A 45 -7.16 1.39 14.35
N THR A 46 -8.45 1.72 14.19
CA THR A 46 -9.45 0.77 13.69
C THR A 46 -9.14 0.35 12.26
N ALA A 47 -8.77 1.30 11.39
CA ALA A 47 -8.34 1.00 10.02
C ALA A 47 -7.10 0.08 10.01
N ALA A 48 -6.09 0.36 10.84
CA ALA A 48 -4.90 -0.47 10.96
C ALA A 48 -5.25 -1.90 11.43
N ARG A 49 -6.14 -2.04 12.42
CA ARG A 49 -6.61 -3.36 12.88
C ARG A 49 -7.35 -4.12 11.78
N ALA A 50 -8.15 -3.44 10.95
CA ALA A 50 -8.83 -4.06 9.82
C ALA A 50 -7.83 -4.60 8.78
N VAL A 51 -6.75 -3.85 8.50
CA VAL A 51 -5.65 -4.34 7.64
C VAL A 51 -4.99 -5.56 8.26
N LEU A 52 -4.64 -5.54 9.55
CA LEU A 52 -4.04 -6.70 10.22
C LEU A 52 -4.95 -7.93 10.18
N ALA A 53 -6.27 -7.73 10.33
CA ALA A 53 -7.25 -8.81 10.20
C ALA A 53 -7.27 -9.40 8.78
N LEU A 54 -7.27 -8.55 7.74
CA LEU A 54 -7.16 -9.00 6.35
C LEU A 54 -5.88 -9.81 6.10
N LEU A 55 -4.74 -9.30 6.57
CA LEU A 55 -3.44 -9.94 6.36
C LEU A 55 -3.29 -11.26 7.11
N SER A 56 -4.00 -11.41 8.23
CA SER A 56 -3.98 -12.63 9.05
C SER A 56 -5.06 -13.64 8.63
N ASP A 57 -5.95 -13.27 7.71
CA ASP A 57 -7.03 -14.14 7.24
C ASP A 57 -6.44 -15.29 6.39
N PRO A 58 -6.79 -16.56 6.65
CA PRO A 58 -6.29 -17.69 5.86
C PRO A 58 -6.57 -17.56 4.36
N ARG A 59 -7.62 -16.83 3.97
CA ARG A 59 -7.94 -16.58 2.56
C ARG A 59 -6.92 -15.69 1.85
N SER A 60 -6.16 -14.89 2.60
CA SER A 60 -5.11 -13.99 2.12
C SER A 60 -3.72 -14.63 2.09
N ALA A 61 -3.58 -15.90 2.51
CA ALA A 61 -2.29 -16.58 2.63
C ALA A 61 -2.22 -17.85 1.75
N GLY A 62 -1.00 -18.29 1.41
CA GLY A 62 -0.76 -19.50 0.63
C GLY A 62 -1.51 -19.50 -0.71
N GLU A 63 -2.29 -20.55 -0.95
CA GLU A 63 -3.17 -20.70 -2.12
C GLU A 63 -4.60 -20.17 -1.87
N GLY A 64 -4.77 -19.34 -0.83
CA GLY A 64 -6.04 -18.72 -0.49
C GLY A 64 -6.56 -17.85 -1.63
N PRO A 65 -7.89 -17.71 -1.78
CA PRO A 65 -8.50 -17.01 -2.91
C PRO A 65 -8.13 -15.53 -3.02
N TRP A 66 -7.59 -14.92 -1.96
CA TRP A 66 -7.14 -13.54 -1.95
C TRP A 66 -5.61 -13.39 -1.91
N ALA A 67 -4.87 -14.50 -1.78
CA ALA A 67 -3.43 -14.46 -1.57
C ALA A 67 -2.66 -13.77 -2.69
N GLY A 68 -3.06 -14.00 -3.95
CA GLY A 68 -2.49 -13.30 -5.10
C GLY A 68 -2.72 -11.79 -5.04
N ALA A 69 -3.98 -11.36 -4.88
CA ALA A 69 -4.33 -9.95 -4.82
C ALA A 69 -3.68 -9.21 -3.64
N VAL A 70 -3.59 -9.86 -2.47
CA VAL A 70 -2.95 -9.28 -1.28
C VAL A 70 -1.44 -9.15 -1.48
N ARG A 71 -0.77 -10.15 -2.07
CA ARG A 71 0.65 -10.07 -2.40
C ARG A 71 0.92 -8.97 -3.43
N ASP A 72 0.14 -8.94 -4.51
CA ASP A 72 0.32 -7.95 -5.57
C ASP A 72 0.11 -6.52 -5.02
N TRP A 73 -0.80 -6.35 -4.06
CA TRP A 73 -0.97 -5.09 -3.32
C TRP A 73 0.21 -4.75 -2.39
N GLN A 74 0.76 -5.71 -1.64
CA GLN A 74 1.91 -5.49 -0.75
C GLN A 74 3.20 -5.18 -1.52
N ASP A 75 3.44 -5.89 -2.63
CA ASP A 75 4.65 -5.75 -3.44
C ASP A 75 4.68 -4.40 -4.19
N ALA A 76 3.52 -3.78 -4.40
CA ALA A 76 3.33 -2.51 -5.09
C ALA A 76 3.55 -1.24 -4.25
N ARG A 77 4.18 -1.35 -3.05
CA ARG A 77 4.50 -0.28 -2.07
C ARG A 77 3.34 0.08 -1.12
N ILE A 78 3.50 -0.29 0.16
CA ILE A 78 2.88 0.33 1.34
C ILE A 78 4.02 0.87 2.22
#